data_AF-A0A7Y0PE25-F1
#
_entry.id   AF-A0A7Y0PE25-F1
#
_cell.length_a   1.000
_cell.length_b   1.000
_cell.length_c   1.000
_cell.angle_alpha   90.00
_cell.angle_beta   90.00
_cell.angle_gamma   90.00
#
_symmetry.space_group_name_H-M   'P 1'
#
loop_
_entity.id
_entity.type
_entity.pdbx_description
1 polymer ?
#
loop_
_entity_poly.entity_id
_entity_poly.type
_entity_poly.pdbx_seq_one_letter_code
_entity_poly.pdbx_strand_id
1 'polypeptide(L)'
;MGPAAKIPLRPPNTRHNLNSIRPSNPPKQKNTVVLPGTDVAKDLDDIAAGRATWQPERNFYEVNGRSYGVEGNGTVFPISGPGFVQMSRPEYKVLQQLIGSSGDVAAARETLLRDPSVSESHWAAALAVFAHHRTYRGEA
;
A
#
# COMPACT_ATOMS: atom_id res chain seq x y z
N MET A 1 12.40 7.44 22.09
CA MET A 1 10.97 7.12 22.33
C MET A 1 10.12 8.06 21.50
N GLY A 2 9.28 7.52 20.61
CA GLY A 2 8.39 8.29 19.73
C GLY A 2 6.94 8.38 20.25
N PRO A 3 5.97 8.74 19.39
CA PRO A 3 4.55 8.87 19.74
C PRO A 3 3.96 7.66 20.47
N ALA A 4 4.37 6.43 20.14
CA ALA A 4 3.89 5.19 20.77
C ALA A 4 4.12 5.13 22.30
N ALA A 5 5.08 5.90 22.82
CA ALA A 5 5.33 5.97 24.26
C ALA A 5 4.30 6.86 25.00
N LYS A 6 3.51 7.65 24.27
CA LYS A 6 2.56 8.64 24.81
C LYS A 6 1.12 8.38 24.39
N ILE A 7 0.92 7.83 23.19
CA ILE A 7 -0.39 7.54 22.61
C ILE A 7 -0.43 6.10 22.09
N PRO A 8 -1.54 5.38 22.31
CA PRO A 8 -1.74 4.08 21.67
C PRO A 8 -1.75 4.24 20.15
N LEU A 9 -0.94 3.44 19.45
CA LEU A 9 -0.95 3.42 18.00
C LEU A 9 -2.16 2.68 17.46
N ARG A 10 -2.72 3.19 16.37
CA ARG A 10 -3.80 2.53 15.63
C ARG A 10 -3.25 1.95 14.33
N PRO A 11 -3.71 0.76 13.91
CA PRO A 11 -3.21 0.12 12.70
C PRO A 11 -3.53 0.93 11.45
N PRO A 12 -2.81 0.69 10.34
CA PRO A 12 -3.12 1.33 9.07
C PRO A 12 -4.54 0.98 8.61
N ASN A 13 -5.14 1.92 7.87
CA ASN A 13 -6.43 1.65 7.25
C ASN A 13 -6.31 0.44 6.30
N THR A 14 -7.29 -0.46 6.33
CA THR A 14 -7.29 -1.70 5.53
C THR A 14 -7.16 -1.46 4.03
N ARG A 15 -7.51 -0.26 3.51
CA ARG A 15 -7.33 0.10 2.09
C ARG A 15 -5.88 0.05 1.59
N HIS A 16 -4.90 -0.04 2.50
CA HIS A 16 -3.51 -0.28 2.14
C HIS A 16 -3.25 -1.75 1.77
N ASN A 17 -4.02 -2.69 2.33
CA ASN A 17 -3.83 -4.12 2.05
C ASN A 17 -4.31 -4.44 0.64
N LEU A 18 -3.47 -5.08 -0.17
CA LEU A 18 -3.75 -5.39 -1.57
C LEU A 18 -5.12 -6.06 -1.77
N ASN A 19 -5.42 -7.07 -0.96
CA ASN A 19 -6.69 -7.83 -1.03
C ASN A 19 -7.93 -7.06 -0.51
N SER A 20 -7.75 -5.85 0.00
CA SER A 20 -8.81 -4.96 0.51
C SER A 20 -8.97 -3.70 -0.33
N ILE A 21 -8.13 -3.50 -1.36
CA ILE A 21 -8.29 -2.42 -2.33
C ILE A 21 -9.57 -2.64 -3.14
N ARG A 22 -10.32 -1.56 -3.35
CA ARG A 22 -11.55 -1.52 -4.13
C ARG A 22 -11.45 -0.41 -5.18
N PRO A 23 -12.17 -0.53 -6.31
CA PRO A 23 -12.21 0.52 -7.33
C PRO A 23 -12.67 1.89 -6.79
N SER A 24 -13.48 1.91 -5.73
CA SER A 24 -13.97 3.14 -5.10
C SER A 24 -12.99 3.80 -4.12
N ASN A 25 -11.83 3.19 -3.82
CA ASN A 25 -10.83 3.84 -2.97
C ASN A 25 -10.24 5.06 -3.68
N PRO A 26 -10.10 6.22 -3.02
CA PRO A 26 -9.60 7.42 -3.69
C PRO A 26 -8.08 7.30 -3.98
N PRO A 27 -7.64 7.39 -5.26
CA PRO A 27 -6.22 7.39 -5.60
C PRO A 27 -5.54 8.67 -5.12
N LYS A 28 -4.47 8.53 -4.34
CA LYS A 28 -3.65 9.66 -3.88
C LYS A 28 -2.42 9.87 -4.77
N GLN A 29 -1.71 10.98 -4.57
CA GLN A 29 -0.45 11.26 -5.28
C GLN A 29 0.62 10.19 -4.99
N LYS A 30 0.67 9.71 -3.75
CA LYS A 30 1.53 8.60 -3.31
C LYS A 30 0.66 7.60 -2.58
N ASN A 31 0.67 6.35 -3.05
CA ASN A 31 -0.08 5.25 -2.45
C ASN A 31 0.93 4.19 -2.01
N THR A 32 0.72 3.59 -0.84
CA THR A 32 1.51 2.45 -0.38
C THR A 32 0.58 1.25 -0.28
N VAL A 33 0.89 0.20 -1.02
CA VAL A 33 0.21 -1.09 -1.00
C VAL A 33 0.98 -2.06 -0.11
N VAL A 34 0.28 -2.72 0.79
CA VAL A 34 0.78 -3.81 1.62
C VAL A 34 0.47 -5.13 0.93
N LEU A 35 1.52 -5.84 0.53
CA LEU A 35 1.41 -7.14 -0.12
C LEU A 35 0.95 -8.21 0.88
N PRO A 36 0.20 -9.24 0.42
CA PRO A 36 -0.18 -10.37 1.27
C PRO A 36 1.04 -11.05 1.90
N GLY A 37 0.88 -11.55 3.13
CA GLY A 37 1.97 -12.16 3.90
C GLY A 37 2.84 -11.16 4.68
N THR A 38 2.63 -9.85 4.51
CA THR A 38 3.33 -8.84 5.32
C THR A 38 2.72 -8.75 6.72
N ASP A 39 3.50 -9.07 7.75
CA ASP A 39 3.04 -9.08 9.15
C ASP A 39 3.09 -7.69 9.80
N VAL A 40 2.16 -6.83 9.38
CA VAL A 40 2.00 -5.47 9.94
C VAL A 40 1.62 -5.51 11.42
N ALA A 41 0.88 -6.53 11.87
CA ALA A 41 0.46 -6.63 13.27
C ALA A 41 1.68 -6.79 14.18
N LYS A 42 2.59 -7.71 13.83
CA LYS A 42 3.85 -7.88 14.55
C LYS A 42 4.69 -6.60 14.60
N ASP A 43 4.74 -5.84 13.50
CA ASP A 43 5.49 -4.58 13.49
C ASP A 43 4.93 -3.55 14.48
N LEU A 44 3.60 -3.47 14.61
CA LEU A 44 2.96 -2.59 15.58
C LEU A 44 3.21 -3.04 17.02
N ASP A 45 3.20 -4.35 17.27
CA ASP A 45 3.56 -4.90 18.58
C ASP A 45 5.02 -4.62 18.93
N ASP A 46 5.92 -4.72 17.95
CA ASP A 46 7.35 -4.37 18.10
C ASP A 46 7.53 -2.87 18.37
N ILE A 47 6.78 -2.00 17.68
CA ILE A 47 6.80 -0.56 17.96
C ILE A 47 6.28 -0.26 19.37
N ALA A 48 5.15 -0.86 19.77
CA ALA A 48 4.54 -0.65 21.07
C ALA A 48 5.44 -1.14 22.22
N ALA A 49 6.18 -2.23 22.00
CA ALA A 49 7.15 -2.75 22.95
C ALA A 49 8.50 -2.02 22.94
N GLY A 50 8.64 -0.92 22.18
CA GLY A 50 9.86 -0.12 22.13
C GLY A 50 11.02 -0.76 21.36
N ARG A 51 10.75 -1.76 20.51
CA ARG A 51 11.75 -2.44 19.67
C ARG A 51 11.98 -1.75 18.32
N ALA A 52 11.26 -0.68 18.03
CA ALA A 52 11.42 0.11 16.82
C ALA A 52 12.29 1.35 17.04
N THR A 53 13.00 1.77 15.98
CA THR A 53 13.75 3.02 15.97
C THR A 53 12.82 4.18 15.61
N TRP A 54 12.76 5.20 16.45
CA TRP A 54 12.02 6.43 16.16
C TRP A 54 12.91 7.42 15.41
N GLN A 55 12.43 7.93 14.27
CA GLN A 55 13.11 8.92 13.46
C GLN A 55 12.36 10.26 13.54
N PRO A 56 12.71 11.16 14.49
CA PRO A 56 11.92 12.34 14.82
C PRO A 56 11.82 13.36 13.68
N GLU A 57 12.90 13.55 12.91
CA GLU A 57 12.97 14.54 11.83
C GLU A 57 11.98 14.28 10.70
N ARG A 58 11.61 13.01 10.53
CA ARG A 58 10.73 12.53 9.46
C ARG A 58 9.42 11.98 10.00
N ASN A 59 9.23 12.02 11.32
CA ASN A 59 8.03 11.58 12.04
C ASN A 59 7.60 10.13 11.70
N PHE A 60 8.54 9.19 11.73
CA PHE A 60 8.27 7.79 11.39
C PHE A 60 9.06 6.79 12.23
N TYR A 61 8.54 5.56 12.32
CA TYR A 61 9.21 4.41 12.93
C TYR A 61 9.91 3.55 11.87
N GLU A 62 11.05 2.99 12.23
CA GLU A 62 11.72 1.91 11.51
C GLU A 62 11.70 0.63 12.35
N VAL A 63 11.17 -0.45 11.77
CA VAL A 63 11.02 -1.75 12.43
C VAL A 63 11.03 -2.87 11.38
N ASN A 64 11.77 -3.95 11.64
CA ASN A 64 11.85 -5.11 10.73
C ASN A 64 12.14 -4.75 9.25
N GLY A 65 12.95 -3.71 9.01
CA GLY A 65 13.28 -3.21 7.67
C GLY A 65 12.18 -2.39 6.97
N ARG A 66 11.08 -2.10 7.68
CA ARG A 66 9.95 -1.29 7.20
C ARG A 66 9.88 0.04 7.91
N SER A 67 9.29 1.02 7.22
CA SER A 67 9.07 2.38 7.69
C SER A 67 7.57 2.72 7.79
N TYR A 68 7.17 3.36 8.89
CA TYR A 68 5.78 3.73 9.19
C TYR A 68 5.67 5.16 9.68
N GLY A 69 4.89 5.97 8.98
CA GLY A 69 4.54 7.31 9.45
C GLY A 69 3.47 7.23 10.53
N VAL A 70 3.40 8.26 11.37
CA VAL A 70 2.39 8.40 12.41
C VAL A 70 1.61 9.70 12.20
N GLU A 71 0.31 9.58 11.94
CA GLU A 71 -0.60 10.72 11.91
C GLU A 71 -0.72 11.35 13.30
N GLY A 72 -1.09 12.63 13.38
CA GLY A 72 -1.22 13.34 14.67
C GLY A 72 -2.19 12.70 15.67
N ASN A 73 -3.09 11.83 15.21
CA ASN A 73 -4.04 11.08 16.04
C ASN A 73 -3.57 9.66 16.44
N GLY A 74 -2.32 9.30 16.13
CA GLY A 74 -1.72 7.99 16.43
C GLY A 74 -2.00 6.89 15.39
N THR A 75 -2.71 7.19 14.31
CA THR A 75 -2.89 6.22 13.21
C THR A 75 -1.59 6.07 12.45
N VAL A 76 -1.10 4.85 12.33
CA VAL A 76 0.10 4.58 11.53
C VAL A 76 -0.26 4.40 10.05
N PHE A 77 0.67 4.72 9.16
CA PHE A 77 0.55 4.41 7.74
C PHE A 77 1.87 3.88 7.17
N PRO A 78 1.81 2.88 6.27
CA PRO A 78 3.01 2.30 5.70
C PRO A 78 3.68 3.28 4.74
N ILE A 79 5.01 3.37 4.80
CA ILE A 79 5.82 4.20 3.92
C ILE A 79 6.60 3.31 2.94
N SER A 80 7.54 2.50 3.41
CA SER A 80 8.40 1.67 2.55
C SER A 80 8.99 0.47 3.30
N GLY A 81 9.56 -0.48 2.55
CA GLY A 81 10.26 -1.66 3.08
C GLY A 81 9.69 -2.97 2.54
N PRO A 82 10.24 -4.13 2.96
CA PRO A 82 9.82 -5.43 2.46
C PRO A 82 8.32 -5.68 2.65
N GLY A 83 7.63 -6.03 1.57
CA GLY A 83 6.18 -6.23 1.56
C GLY A 83 5.36 -4.96 1.30
N PHE A 84 5.99 -3.78 1.20
CA PHE A 84 5.35 -2.53 0.84
C PHE A 84 5.75 -2.07 -0.55
N VAL A 85 4.77 -1.72 -1.38
CA VAL A 85 5.00 -1.18 -2.71
C VAL A 85 4.44 0.23 -2.79
N GLN A 86 5.30 1.21 -3.08
CA GLN A 86 4.88 2.57 -3.38
C GLN A 86 4.41 2.65 -4.83
N MET A 87 3.29 3.31 -5.04
CA MET A 87 2.69 3.50 -6.36
C MET A 87 2.32 4.96 -6.58
N SER A 88 2.58 5.43 -7.79
CA SER A 88 2.07 6.71 -8.27
C SER A 88 0.54 6.67 -8.43
N ARG A 89 -0.09 7.85 -8.58
CA ARG A 89 -1.54 7.93 -8.80
C ARG A 89 -2.00 7.15 -10.04
N PRO A 90 -1.34 7.26 -11.21
CA PRO A 90 -1.72 6.47 -12.38
C PRO A 90 -1.54 4.96 -12.20
N GLU A 91 -0.43 4.51 -11.60
CA GLU A 91 -0.20 3.08 -11.34
C GLU A 91 -1.26 2.50 -10.41
N TYR A 92 -1.65 3.24 -9.37
CA TYR A 92 -2.71 2.81 -8.46
C TYR A 92 -4.08 2.71 -9.15
N LYS A 93 -4.40 3.63 -10.08
CA LYS A 93 -5.62 3.53 -10.90
C LYS A 93 -5.63 2.27 -11.76
N VAL A 94 -4.49 1.94 -12.39
CA VAL A 94 -4.36 0.70 -13.17
C VAL A 94 -4.60 -0.52 -12.27
N LEU A 95 -3.97 -0.55 -11.09
CA LEU A 95 -4.18 -1.64 -10.13
C LEU A 95 -5.66 -1.79 -9.73
N GLN A 96 -6.35 -0.67 -9.46
CA GLN A 96 -7.77 -0.70 -9.13
C GLN A 96 -8.62 -1.26 -10.27
N GLN A 97 -8.30 -0.89 -11.51
CA GLN A 97 -9.02 -1.38 -12.66
C GLN A 97 -8.79 -2.88 -12.85
N LEU A 98 -7.55 -3.37 -12.70
CA LEU A 98 -7.23 -4.81 -12.73
C LEU A 98 -8.00 -5.58 -11.65
N ILE A 99 -8.08 -5.04 -10.43
CA ILE A 99 -8.87 -5.64 -9.35
C ILE A 99 -10.36 -5.65 -9.70
N GLY A 100 -10.89 -4.54 -10.23
CA GLY A 100 -12.29 -4.38 -10.62
C GLY A 100 -12.71 -5.30 -11.77
N SER A 101 -11.81 -5.54 -12.73
CA SER A 101 -12.01 -6.45 -13.86
C SER A 101 -11.64 -7.91 -13.57
N SER A 102 -11.36 -8.24 -12.29
CA SER A 102 -10.92 -9.59 -11.89
C SER A 102 -9.68 -10.10 -12.64
N GLY A 103 -8.81 -9.20 -13.07
CA GLY A 103 -7.59 -9.51 -13.82
C GLY A 103 -7.74 -9.53 -15.33
N ASP A 104 -8.91 -9.20 -15.88
CA ASP A 104 -9.07 -8.99 -17.32
C ASP A 104 -8.32 -7.71 -17.74
N VAL A 105 -7.13 -7.91 -18.30
CA VAL A 105 -6.22 -6.84 -18.75
C VAL A 105 -6.81 -6.10 -19.95
N ALA A 106 -7.54 -6.78 -20.85
CA ALA A 106 -8.12 -6.15 -22.02
C ALA A 106 -9.26 -5.21 -21.62
N ALA A 107 -10.18 -5.67 -20.76
CA ALA A 107 -11.26 -4.84 -20.21
C ALA A 107 -10.71 -3.67 -19.37
N ALA A 108 -9.62 -3.91 -18.63
CA ALA A 108 -8.96 -2.85 -17.89
C ALA A 108 -8.36 -1.78 -18.81
N ARG A 109 -7.69 -2.21 -19.89
CA ARG A 109 -7.10 -1.32 -20.90
C ARG A 109 -8.19 -0.49 -21.55
N GLU A 110 -9.26 -1.12 -22.01
CA GLU A 110 -10.39 -0.44 -22.65
C GLU A 110 -10.98 0.67 -21.77
N THR A 111 -11.15 0.40 -20.47
CA THR A 111 -11.66 1.39 -19.52
C THR A 111 -10.71 2.58 -19.35
N LEU A 112 -9.39 2.32 -19.32
CA LEU A 112 -8.38 3.34 -19.10
C LEU A 112 -7.90 4.05 -20.37
N LEU A 113 -8.30 3.58 -21.56
CA LEU A 113 -7.99 4.25 -22.84
C LEU A 113 -8.39 5.73 -22.85
N ARG A 114 -9.45 6.09 -22.11
CA ARG A 114 -9.98 7.46 -22.04
C ARG A 114 -9.38 8.29 -20.91
N ASP A 115 -8.51 7.72 -20.07
CA ASP A 115 -7.85 8.45 -18.98
C ASP A 115 -6.48 8.96 -19.44
N PRO A 116 -6.34 10.27 -19.75
CA PRO A 116 -5.08 10.83 -20.26
C PRO A 116 -3.95 10.82 -19.22
N SER A 117 -4.23 10.52 -17.95
CA SER A 117 -3.21 10.40 -16.91
C SER A 117 -2.51 9.04 -16.89
N VAL A 118 -2.98 8.05 -17.67
CA VAL A 118 -2.44 6.69 -17.70
C VAL A 118 -1.72 6.44 -19.03
N SER A 119 -0.39 6.32 -18.99
CA SER A 119 0.44 5.77 -20.08
C SER A 119 0.79 4.29 -19.89
N GLU A 120 1.28 3.65 -20.95
CA GLU A 120 1.74 2.24 -20.95
C GLU A 120 2.78 1.93 -19.86
N SER A 121 3.65 2.89 -19.53
CA SER A 121 4.69 2.72 -18.49
C SER A 121 4.13 2.40 -17.10
N HIS A 122 2.88 2.76 -16.79
CA HIS A 122 2.27 2.50 -15.49
C HIS A 122 1.75 1.06 -15.33
N TRP A 123 1.58 0.33 -16.44
CA TRP A 123 0.99 -1.01 -16.42
C TRP A 123 1.92 -2.04 -15.80
N ALA A 124 3.21 -1.97 -16.09
CA ALA A 124 4.19 -2.94 -15.60
C ALA A 124 4.22 -3.01 -14.06
N ALA A 125 4.27 -1.86 -13.39
CA ALA A 125 4.25 -1.78 -11.94
C ALA A 125 2.92 -2.29 -11.34
N ALA A 126 1.80 -1.89 -11.94
CA ALA A 126 0.48 -2.32 -11.48
C ALA A 126 0.24 -3.83 -11.65
N LEU A 127 0.66 -4.41 -12.78
CA LEU A 127 0.60 -5.86 -13.03
C LEU A 127 1.47 -6.64 -12.06
N ALA A 128 2.70 -6.17 -11.82
CA ALA A 128 3.61 -6.80 -10.84
C ALA A 128 2.98 -6.84 -9.43
N VAL A 129 2.32 -5.76 -9.00
CA VAL A 129 1.58 -5.75 -7.72
C VAL A 129 0.36 -6.67 -7.79
N PHE A 130 -0.41 -6.61 -8.88
CA PHE A 130 -1.62 -7.41 -9.06
C PHE A 130 -1.34 -8.92 -9.07
N ALA A 131 -0.16 -9.36 -9.51
CA ALA A 131 0.25 -10.76 -9.45
C ALA A 131 0.22 -11.35 -8.02
N HIS A 132 0.32 -10.51 -6.99
CA HIS A 132 0.17 -10.91 -5.59
C HIS A 132 -1.28 -10.90 -5.09
N HIS A 133 -2.23 -10.39 -5.87
CA HIS A 133 -3.63 -10.29 -5.46
C HIS A 133 -4.29 -11.67 -5.51
N ARG A 134 -5.18 -11.97 -4.55
CA ARG A 134 -5.84 -13.28 -4.40
C ARG A 134 -6.67 -13.74 -5.61
N THR A 135 -7.05 -12.82 -6.50
CA THR A 135 -7.82 -13.14 -7.71
C THR A 135 -6.96 -13.32 -8.95
N TYR A 136 -5.64 -13.11 -8.84
CA TYR A 136 -4.73 -13.37 -9.94
C TYR A 136 -4.75 -14.85 -10.32
N ARG A 137 -4.79 -15.14 -11.62
CA ARG A 137 -4.90 -16.50 -12.16
C ARG A 137 -3.69 -16.94 -13.00
N GLY A 138 -2.63 -16.15 -13.05
CA GLY A 138 -1.54 -16.36 -14.00
C GLY A 138 -1.86 -15.76 -15.38
N GLU A 139 -0.82 -15.41 -16.13
CA GLU A 139 -0.96 -15.31 -17.59
C GLU A 139 -1.16 -16.75 -18.11
N ALA A 140 -2.22 -16.96 -18.90
CA ALA A 140 -2.48 -18.23 -19.57
C ALA A 140 -1.51 -18.44 -20.73
#